data_AF-A0AAC9RTM5-F1
#
_entry.id   AF-A0AAC9RTM5-F1
#
_cell.length_a   1.000
_cell.length_b   1.000
_cell.length_c   1.000
_cell.angle_alpha   90.00
_cell.angle_beta   90.00
_cell.angle_gamma   90.00
#
_symmetry.space_group_name_H-M   'P 1'
#
loop_
_entity.id
_entity.type
_entity.pdbx_description
1 polymer ?
#
loop_
_entity_poly.entity_id
_entity_poly.type
_entity_poly.pdbx_seq_one_letter_code
_entity_poly.pdbx_strand_id
1 'polypeptide(L)'
;MDAQVEDFLRNTSYTGAYVAVFADQSALYSDEACTQKVVINDVASTICLVRYEFEKGQKLAIQDKTETYFVHKQQVELLLYVDWQSSQNQIQLAHFDKEWKTFQLDTPMHEKVCPHQNSWLHIAQHLNVLQAVQERQHRFIVQKVLGDAIEKRHFVAQLIEQRETLKTRYLKLRHSKLGKIQIKLWERRS
;
A
#
# COMPACT_ATOMS: atom_id res chain seq x y z
N MET A 1 17.62 15.42 -20.17
CA MET A 1 16.73 14.38 -20.73
C MET A 1 15.76 15.07 -21.69
N ASP A 2 15.07 14.35 -22.59
CA ASP A 2 14.08 14.99 -23.46
C ASP A 2 12.92 15.56 -22.63
N ALA A 3 12.49 16.79 -22.91
CA ALA A 3 11.43 17.46 -22.14
C ALA A 3 10.11 16.67 -22.08
N GLN A 4 9.79 15.92 -23.14
CA GLN A 4 8.62 15.04 -23.18
C GLN A 4 8.73 13.88 -22.19
N VAL A 5 9.93 13.35 -22.00
CA VAL A 5 10.19 12.27 -21.06
C VAL A 5 10.08 12.77 -19.63
N GLU A 6 10.68 13.94 -19.34
CA GLU A 6 10.58 14.55 -18.01
C GLU A 6 9.13 14.87 -17.64
N ASP A 7 8.36 15.43 -18.58
CA ASP A 7 6.95 15.72 -18.38
C ASP A 7 6.12 14.45 -18.18
N PHE A 8 6.38 13.40 -18.98
CA PHE A 8 5.76 12.10 -18.80
C PHE A 8 6.03 11.55 -17.40
N LEU A 9 7.30 11.50 -16.99
CA LEU A 9 7.68 11.00 -15.67
C LEU A 9 6.97 11.78 -14.56
N ARG A 10 6.97 13.11 -14.58
CA ARG A 10 6.28 13.93 -13.55
C ARG A 10 4.78 13.68 -13.46
N ASN A 11 4.13 13.40 -14.60
CA ASN A 11 2.69 13.23 -14.68
C ASN A 11 2.22 11.78 -14.43
N THR A 12 3.11 10.79 -14.60
CA THR A 12 2.78 9.39 -14.32
C THR A 12 2.49 9.13 -12.84
N SER A 13 1.66 8.13 -12.56
CA SER A 13 1.42 7.66 -11.21
C SER A 13 2.67 7.01 -10.63
N TYR A 14 3.02 7.36 -9.40
CA TYR A 14 4.16 6.80 -8.65
C TYR A 14 3.71 5.66 -7.73
N THR A 15 2.42 5.37 -7.64
CA THR A 15 1.88 4.35 -6.74
C THR A 15 2.53 2.99 -6.96
N GLY A 16 3.18 2.45 -5.92
CA GLY A 16 3.91 1.19 -5.97
C GLY A 16 5.33 1.28 -6.54
N ALA A 17 5.78 2.45 -7.00
CA ALA A 17 7.15 2.70 -7.43
C ALA A 17 8.05 3.15 -6.27
N TYR A 18 9.36 3.14 -6.51
CA TYR A 18 10.34 3.71 -5.58
C TYR A 18 10.65 5.16 -5.95
N VAL A 19 10.90 5.98 -4.93
CA VAL A 19 11.32 7.37 -5.09
C VAL A 19 12.55 7.65 -4.24
N ALA A 20 13.44 8.50 -4.73
CA ALA A 20 14.52 9.07 -3.96
C ALA A 20 14.07 10.39 -3.33
N VAL A 21 14.28 10.50 -2.02
CA VAL A 21 14.05 11.70 -1.21
C VAL A 21 15.40 12.27 -0.84
N PHE A 22 15.70 13.49 -1.28
CA PHE A 22 16.98 14.15 -1.01
C PHE A 22 16.83 15.14 0.13
N ALA A 23 17.77 15.12 1.09
CA ALA A 23 17.65 15.90 2.32
C ALA A 23 17.65 17.43 2.09
N ASP A 24 18.26 17.89 1.00
CA ASP A 24 18.38 19.30 0.60
C ASP A 24 17.15 19.81 -0.17
N GLN A 25 16.37 18.92 -0.79
CA GLN A 25 15.27 19.28 -1.71
C GLN A 25 13.89 18.88 -1.19
N SER A 26 13.82 17.91 -0.28
CA SER A 26 12.57 17.30 0.16
C SER A 26 12.23 17.65 1.61
N ALA A 27 10.95 17.95 1.86
CA ALA A 27 10.41 18.03 3.22
C ALA A 27 9.52 16.82 3.46
N LEU A 28 9.83 16.05 4.50
CA LEU A 28 9.01 14.93 4.94
C LEU A 28 8.08 15.35 6.06
N TYR A 29 6.90 14.75 6.10
CA TYR A 29 5.88 15.05 7.09
C TYR A 29 5.36 13.76 7.74
N SER A 30 4.98 13.83 9.02
CA SER A 30 4.36 12.70 9.74
C SER A 30 2.85 12.62 9.56
N ASP A 31 2.24 13.65 8.98
CA ASP A 31 0.79 13.76 8.78
C ASP A 31 0.40 14.01 7.31
N GLU A 32 -0.76 13.52 6.91
CA GLU A 32 -1.31 13.67 5.55
C GLU A 32 -1.54 15.15 5.16
N ALA A 33 -1.82 16.01 6.13
CA ALA A 33 -2.00 17.44 5.90
C ALA A 33 -0.66 18.16 5.59
N CYS A 34 0.48 17.49 5.79
CA CYS A 34 1.83 18.02 5.60
C CYS A 34 2.11 19.26 6.47
N THR A 35 1.77 19.17 7.76
CA THR A 35 1.95 20.27 8.71
C THR A 35 3.11 20.02 9.68
N GLN A 36 3.37 18.76 10.02
CA GLN A 36 4.38 18.35 10.99
C GLN A 36 5.62 17.84 10.25
N LYS A 37 6.58 18.74 10.03
CA LYS A 37 7.83 18.40 9.33
C LYS A 37 8.70 17.48 10.18
N VAL A 38 9.22 16.42 9.55
CA VAL A 38 10.17 15.47 10.12
C VAL A 38 11.50 15.59 9.39
N VAL A 39 12.58 15.45 10.13
CA VAL A 39 13.94 15.33 9.59
C VAL A 39 14.37 13.90 9.81
N ILE A 40 14.58 13.14 8.72
CA ILE A 40 15.25 11.85 8.79
C ILE A 40 16.75 12.15 8.95
N ASN A 41 17.34 11.72 10.07
CA ASN A 41 18.75 11.93 10.33
C ASN A 41 19.61 11.04 9.39
N ASP A 42 20.62 11.66 8.78
CA ASP A 42 21.93 11.10 8.41
C ASP A 42 22.17 10.42 7.06
N VAL A 43 21.34 10.62 6.02
CA VAL A 43 21.72 10.22 4.64
C VAL A 43 21.41 11.32 3.64
N ALA A 44 22.33 11.56 2.70
CA ALA A 44 22.14 12.52 1.61
C ALA A 44 20.87 12.23 0.77
N SER A 45 20.47 10.96 0.70
CA SER A 45 19.26 10.50 0.03
C SER A 45 18.67 9.27 0.73
N THR A 46 17.35 9.15 0.73
CA THR A 46 16.64 7.96 1.22
C THR A 46 15.72 7.44 0.13
N ILE A 47 15.74 6.13 -0.10
CA ILE A 47 14.89 5.48 -1.10
C ILE A 47 13.66 4.93 -0.39
N CYS A 48 12.48 5.40 -0.81
CA CYS A 48 11.22 5.05 -0.18
C CYS A 48 10.27 4.43 -1.21
N LEU A 49 9.42 3.51 -0.75
CA LEU A 49 8.35 2.94 -1.57
C LEU A 49 7.11 3.83 -1.49
N VAL A 50 6.54 4.22 -2.62
CA VAL A 50 5.28 4.97 -2.65
C VAL A 50 4.11 4.02 -2.42
N ARG A 51 3.35 4.24 -1.35
CA ARG A 51 2.17 3.43 -1.00
C ARG A 51 0.93 3.87 -1.74
N TYR A 52 0.69 5.17 -1.80
CA TYR A 52 -0.43 5.74 -2.53
C TYR A 52 -0.20 7.21 -2.83
N GLU A 53 -0.94 7.69 -3.82
CA GLU A 53 -1.04 9.09 -4.21
C GLU A 53 -2.37 9.67 -3.72
N PHE A 54 -2.33 10.92 -3.26
CA PHE A 54 -3.53 11.64 -2.80
C PHE A 54 -3.47 13.11 -3.24
N GLU A 55 -4.55 13.86 -2.98
CA GLU A 55 -4.72 15.23 -3.47
C GLU A 55 -4.45 15.36 -4.98
N LYS A 56 -5.16 14.56 -5.78
CA LYS A 56 -5.02 14.51 -7.25
C LYS A 56 -3.59 14.18 -7.70
N GLY A 57 -2.85 13.40 -6.91
CA GLY A 57 -1.50 12.95 -7.23
C GLY A 57 -0.41 14.01 -7.00
N GLN A 58 -0.68 15.07 -6.24
CA GLN A 58 0.34 16.06 -5.88
C GLN A 58 1.12 15.68 -4.62
N LYS A 59 0.53 14.83 -3.78
CA LYS A 59 1.16 14.34 -2.55
C LYS A 59 1.26 12.82 -2.57
N LEU A 60 2.34 12.34 -1.96
CA LEU A 60 2.71 10.94 -1.89
C LEU A 60 2.75 10.51 -0.43
N ALA A 61 2.16 9.35 -0.14
CA ALA A 61 2.47 8.60 1.06
C ALA A 61 3.60 7.62 0.73
N ILE A 62 4.73 7.79 1.39
CA ILE A 62 5.94 7.00 1.17
C ILE A 62 6.24 6.17 2.42
N GLN A 63 6.83 5.00 2.22
CA GLN A 63 7.26 4.14 3.31
C GLN A 63 8.78 4.01 3.32
N ASP A 64 9.36 4.29 4.48
CA ASP A 64 10.72 3.91 4.83
C ASP A 64 10.66 2.86 5.94
N LYS A 65 11.23 1.68 5.70
CA LYS A 65 11.17 0.51 6.59
C LYS A 65 9.75 0.21 7.08
N THR A 66 9.41 0.58 8.31
CA THR A 66 8.10 0.36 8.95
C THR A 66 7.28 1.63 9.10
N GLU A 67 7.86 2.79 8.81
CA GLU A 67 7.24 4.09 9.05
C GLU A 67 6.69 4.68 7.75
N THR A 68 5.59 5.41 7.86
CA THR A 68 4.95 6.10 6.73
C THR A 68 5.14 7.59 6.89
N TYR A 69 5.59 8.22 5.82
CA TYR A 69 5.83 9.65 5.72
C TYR A 69 5.04 10.22 4.53
N PHE A 70 4.86 11.52 4.55
CA PHE A 70 4.17 12.26 3.49
C PHE A 70 5.11 13.26 2.86
N VAL A 71 5.02 13.42 1.54
CA VAL A 71 5.89 14.31 0.76
C VAL A 71 5.16 14.85 -0.47
N HIS A 72 5.56 16.03 -0.92
CA HIS A 72 5.08 16.54 -2.20
C HIS A 72 5.77 15.83 -3.36
N LYS A 73 5.00 15.44 -4.37
CA LYS A 73 5.50 14.69 -5.54
C LYS A 73 6.60 15.42 -6.30
N GLN A 74 6.54 16.74 -6.34
CA GLN A 74 7.52 17.60 -7.02
C GLN A 74 8.88 17.63 -6.31
N GLN A 75 8.93 17.20 -5.04
CA GLN A 75 10.14 17.22 -4.22
C GLN A 75 10.90 15.89 -4.22
N VAL A 76 10.46 14.91 -5.00
CA VAL A 76 11.09 13.58 -5.05
C VAL A 76 11.43 13.19 -6.47
N GLU A 77 12.45 12.36 -6.62
CA GLU A 77 12.86 11.80 -7.91
C GLU A 77 12.28 10.38 -8.06
N LEU A 78 11.59 10.12 -9.18
CA LEU A 78 11.07 8.79 -9.49
C LEU A 78 12.20 7.86 -9.91
N LEU A 79 12.25 6.69 -9.29
CA LEU A 79 13.18 5.62 -9.63
C LEU A 79 12.48 4.59 -10.51
N LEU A 80 13.03 4.34 -11.69
CA LEU A 80 12.47 3.41 -12.66
C LEU A 80 12.90 1.96 -12.35
N TYR A 81 12.02 1.00 -12.63
CA TYR A 81 12.38 -0.41 -12.51
C TYR A 81 13.10 -0.84 -13.78
N VAL A 82 14.25 -1.49 -13.60
CA VAL A 82 15.02 -2.08 -14.71
C VAL A 82 14.82 -3.58 -14.75
N ASP A 83 14.94 -4.23 -13.60
CA ASP A 83 14.73 -5.66 -13.44
C ASP A 83 14.14 -5.94 -12.05
N TRP A 84 13.33 -7.00 -11.96
CA TRP A 84 12.77 -7.50 -10.72
C TRP A 84 12.80 -9.02 -10.69
N GLN A 85 13.72 -9.56 -9.91
CA GLN A 85 13.83 -10.99 -9.69
C GLN A 85 13.15 -11.37 -8.38
N SER A 86 11.87 -11.71 -8.47
CA SER A 86 11.06 -12.06 -7.30
C SER A 86 11.62 -13.22 -6.48
N SER A 87 12.31 -14.19 -7.09
CA SER A 87 12.84 -15.37 -6.38
C SER A 87 13.99 -15.02 -5.45
N GLN A 88 14.73 -13.97 -5.76
CA GLN A 88 15.91 -13.52 -5.01
C GLN A 88 15.66 -12.20 -4.25
N ASN A 89 14.44 -11.66 -4.33
CA ASN A 89 14.07 -10.34 -3.82
C ASN A 89 14.99 -9.21 -4.33
N GLN A 90 15.57 -9.37 -5.51
CA GLN A 90 16.47 -8.38 -6.08
C GLN A 90 15.68 -7.41 -6.95
N ILE A 91 15.80 -6.12 -6.63
CA ILE A 91 15.18 -5.03 -7.36
C ILE A 91 16.31 -4.15 -7.88
N GLN A 92 16.38 -4.01 -9.21
CA GLN A 92 17.29 -3.09 -9.85
C GLN A 92 16.52 -1.84 -10.29
N LEU A 93 16.99 -0.69 -9.82
CA LEU A 93 16.40 0.61 -10.09
C LEU A 93 17.32 1.44 -10.98
N ALA A 94 16.72 2.36 -11.72
CA ALA A 94 17.42 3.36 -12.52
C ALA A 94 16.94 4.76 -12.18
N HIS A 95 17.85 5.72 -12.27
CA HIS A 95 17.55 7.14 -12.13
C HIS A 95 18.39 7.95 -13.11
N PHE A 96 17.97 9.19 -13.39
CA PHE A 96 18.61 10.06 -14.37
C PHE A 96 19.09 11.34 -13.71
N ASP A 97 20.41 11.48 -13.63
CA ASP A 97 21.06 12.74 -13.23
C ASP A 97 21.65 13.43 -14.47
N LYS A 98 22.81 12.95 -14.94
CA LYS A 98 23.44 13.35 -16.22
C LYS A 98 23.42 12.23 -17.25
N GLU A 99 23.47 11.01 -16.75
CA GLU A 99 23.40 9.76 -17.48
C GLU A 99 22.54 8.79 -16.68
N TRP A 100 22.00 7.77 -17.36
CA TRP A 100 21.25 6.72 -16.70
C TRP A 100 22.18 5.92 -15.80
N LYS A 101 21.88 5.91 -14.51
CA LYS A 101 22.57 5.10 -13.52
C LYS A 101 21.64 4.04 -12.99
N THR A 102 22.19 2.86 -12.74
CA THR A 102 21.45 1.75 -12.15
C THR A 102 22.09 1.29 -10.86
N PHE A 103 21.28 0.84 -9.92
CA PHE A 103 21.74 0.27 -8.66
C PHE A 103 20.75 -0.78 -8.17
N GLN A 104 21.19 -1.64 -7.25
CA GLN A 104 20.28 -2.57 -6.57
C GLN A 104 19.76 -1.92 -5.30
N LEU A 105 18.46 -2.08 -5.01
CA LEU A 105 17.80 -1.45 -3.86
C LEU A 105 18.52 -1.74 -2.53
N ASP A 106 19.02 -2.96 -2.35
CA ASP A 106 19.72 -3.38 -1.12
C ASP A 106 21.20 -2.93 -1.08
N THR A 107 21.79 -2.57 -2.22
CA THR A 107 23.17 -2.09 -2.33
C THR A 107 23.24 -0.76 -3.09
N PRO A 108 22.60 0.31 -2.56
CA PRO A 108 22.46 1.59 -3.27
C PRO A 108 23.81 2.29 -3.52
N MET A 109 24.87 1.93 -2.78
CA MET A 109 26.21 2.50 -2.96
C MET A 109 26.95 2.03 -4.22
N HIS A 110 26.42 1.07 -4.98
CA HIS A 110 27.06 0.53 -6.18
C HIS A 110 26.31 0.95 -7.44
N GLU A 111 26.39 2.24 -7.75
CA GLU A 111 25.91 2.79 -9.00
C GLU A 111 26.73 2.29 -10.18
N LYS A 112 26.05 1.86 -11.24
CA LYS A 112 26.65 1.49 -12.52
C LYS A 112 26.03 2.33 -13.62
N VAL A 113 26.87 2.89 -14.49
CA VAL A 113 26.42 3.57 -15.71
C VAL A 113 25.70 2.58 -16.61
N CYS A 114 24.49 2.93 -17.05
CA CYS A 114 23.72 2.11 -17.95
C CYS A 114 24.29 2.20 -19.38
N PRO A 115 24.60 1.08 -20.05
CA PRO A 115 25.13 1.10 -21.41
C PRO A 115 24.07 1.50 -22.46
N HIS A 116 22.79 1.53 -22.08
CA HIS A 116 21.69 1.91 -22.97
C HIS A 116 21.13 3.28 -22.60
N GLN A 117 21.01 4.16 -23.60
CA GLN A 117 20.61 5.56 -23.42
C GLN A 117 19.15 5.85 -23.81
N ASN A 118 18.38 4.86 -24.24
CA ASN A 118 17.00 5.08 -24.67
C ASN A 118 16.05 5.16 -23.46
N SER A 119 15.71 6.38 -23.05
CA SER A 119 14.80 6.65 -21.92
C SER A 119 13.44 5.98 -22.07
N TRP A 120 12.87 5.92 -23.29
CA TRP A 120 11.57 5.29 -23.52
C TRP A 120 11.59 3.79 -23.29
N LEU A 121 12.72 3.13 -23.54
CA LEU A 121 12.89 1.72 -23.23
C LEU A 121 12.85 1.47 -21.72
N HIS A 122 13.53 2.29 -20.92
CA HIS A 122 13.50 2.19 -19.46
C HIS A 122 12.11 2.48 -18.89
N ILE A 123 11.39 3.43 -19.47
CA ILE A 123 10.00 3.72 -19.08
C ILE A 123 9.10 2.52 -19.37
N ALA A 124 9.21 1.93 -20.57
CA ALA A 124 8.42 0.75 -20.93
C ALA A 124 8.73 -0.45 -20.01
N GLN A 125 10.00 -0.69 -19.70
CA GLN A 125 10.43 -1.71 -18.73
C GLN A 125 9.84 -1.42 -17.34
N HIS A 126 9.93 -0.18 -16.87
CA HIS A 126 9.40 0.23 -15.59
C HIS A 126 7.89 -0.03 -15.50
N LEU A 127 7.12 0.39 -16.50
CA LEU A 127 5.68 0.21 -16.52
C LEU A 127 5.29 -1.27 -16.50
N ASN A 128 6.01 -2.12 -17.25
CA ASN A 128 5.77 -3.56 -17.27
C ASN A 128 6.03 -4.20 -15.89
N VAL A 129 7.17 -3.89 -15.28
CA VAL A 129 7.52 -4.40 -13.94
C VAL A 129 6.56 -3.87 -12.88
N LEU A 130 6.24 -2.58 -12.93
CA LEU A 130 5.29 -1.94 -12.00
C LEU A 130 3.92 -2.61 -12.08
N GLN A 131 3.40 -2.87 -13.29
CA GLN A 131 2.15 -3.58 -13.48
C GLN A 131 2.19 -4.98 -12.85
N ALA A 132 3.26 -5.75 -13.08
CA ALA A 132 3.40 -7.08 -12.50
C ALA A 132 3.44 -7.06 -10.95
N VAL A 133 4.11 -6.06 -10.36
CA VAL A 133 4.16 -5.84 -8.91
C VAL A 133 2.77 -5.50 -8.37
N GLN A 134 2.07 -4.55 -9.00
CA GLN A 134 0.74 -4.13 -8.60
C GLN A 134 -0.28 -5.27 -8.70
N GLU A 135 -0.28 -6.04 -9.79
CA GLU A 135 -1.15 -7.20 -9.97
C GLU A 135 -0.93 -8.27 -8.89
N ARG A 136 0.32 -8.48 -8.47
CA ARG A 136 0.64 -9.39 -7.38
C ARG A 136 0.11 -8.88 -6.05
N GLN A 137 0.33 -7.60 -5.73
CA GLN A 137 -0.21 -7.00 -4.51
C GLN A 137 -1.74 -7.05 -4.47
N HIS A 138 -2.39 -6.72 -5.58
CA HIS A 138 -3.85 -6.78 -5.71
C HIS A 138 -4.37 -8.21 -5.48
N ARG A 139 -3.73 -9.23 -6.07
CA ARG A 139 -4.09 -10.63 -5.82
C ARG A 139 -4.02 -11.00 -4.33
N PHE A 140 -2.97 -10.57 -3.63
CA PHE A 140 -2.86 -10.83 -2.19
C PHE A 140 -3.95 -10.14 -1.37
N ILE A 141 -4.26 -8.87 -1.68
CA ILE A 141 -5.32 -8.13 -1.01
C ILE A 141 -6.68 -8.82 -1.23
N VAL A 142 -6.98 -9.18 -2.48
CA VAL A 142 -8.23 -9.88 -2.82
C VAL A 142 -8.31 -11.23 -2.10
N GLN A 143 -7.23 -12.01 -2.07
CA GLN A 143 -7.20 -13.28 -1.33
C GLN A 143 -7.47 -13.08 0.17
N LYS A 144 -6.87 -12.06 0.79
CA LYS A 144 -7.12 -11.73 2.19
C LYS A 144 -8.58 -11.34 2.44
N VAL A 145 -9.12 -10.43 1.63
CA VAL A 145 -10.52 -9.98 1.76
C VAL A 145 -11.50 -11.13 1.56
N LEU A 146 -11.23 -12.03 0.61
CA LEU A 146 -12.03 -13.24 0.41
C LEU A 146 -11.95 -14.18 1.62
N GLY A 147 -10.77 -14.37 2.21
CA GLY A 147 -10.59 -15.11 3.45
C GLY A 147 -11.44 -14.54 4.59
N ASP A 148 -11.29 -13.24 4.87
CA ASP A 148 -12.05 -12.52 5.90
C ASP A 148 -13.57 -12.62 5.67
N ALA A 149 -14.01 -12.56 4.40
CA ALA A 149 -15.41 -12.69 4.03
C ALA A 149 -15.97 -14.11 4.29
N ILE A 150 -15.18 -15.15 4.01
CA ILE A 150 -15.54 -16.54 4.30
C ILE A 150 -15.67 -16.75 5.81
N GLU A 151 -14.71 -16.27 6.60
CA GLU A 151 -14.74 -16.36 8.07
C GLU A 151 -15.97 -15.67 8.65
N LYS A 152 -16.24 -14.42 8.22
CA LYS A 152 -17.44 -13.67 8.63
C LYS A 152 -18.72 -14.40 8.25
N ARG A 153 -18.78 -15.00 7.06
CA ARG A 153 -19.95 -15.79 6.63
C ARG A 153 -20.19 -16.99 7.53
N HIS A 154 -19.13 -17.68 7.95
CA HIS A 154 -19.24 -18.81 8.87
C HIS A 154 -19.73 -18.35 10.24
N PHE A 155 -19.18 -17.24 10.77
CA PHE A 155 -19.63 -16.64 12.02
C PHE A 155 -21.10 -16.23 11.98
N VAL A 156 -21.56 -15.61 10.89
CA VAL A 156 -22.97 -15.27 10.69
C VAL A 156 -23.86 -16.52 10.67
N ALA A 157 -23.42 -17.61 10.03
CA ALA A 157 -24.18 -18.86 10.02
C ALA A 157 -24.33 -19.44 11.44
N GLN A 158 -23.27 -19.43 12.24
CA GLN A 158 -23.31 -19.84 13.65
C GLN A 158 -24.28 -18.98 14.48
N LEU A 159 -24.26 -17.65 14.28
CA LEU A 159 -25.19 -16.74 14.95
C LEU A 159 -26.65 -17.01 14.56
N ILE A 160 -26.92 -17.34 13.29
CA ILE A 160 -28.26 -17.72 12.83
C ILE A 160 -28.72 -19.02 13.51
N GLU A 161 -27.84 -20.01 13.62
CA GLU A 161 -28.16 -21.27 14.31
C GLU A 161 -28.43 -21.03 15.81
N GLN A 162 -27.60 -20.25 16.48
CA GLN A 162 -27.83 -19.86 17.87
C GLN A 162 -29.15 -19.10 18.05
N ARG A 163 -29.49 -18.21 17.11
CA ARG A 163 -30.78 -17.51 17.12
C ARG A 163 -31.95 -18.48 17.00
N GLU A 164 -31.90 -19.42 16.07
CA GLU A 164 -32.98 -20.40 15.87
C GLU A 164 -33.12 -21.35 17.07
N THR A 165 -32.01 -21.79 17.67
CA THR A 165 -32.05 -22.62 18.88
C THR A 165 -32.65 -21.85 20.06
N LEU A 166 -32.26 -20.59 20.28
CA LEU A 166 -32.84 -19.72 21.30
C LEU A 166 -34.34 -19.48 21.06
N LYS A 167 -34.73 -19.17 19.82
CA LYS A 167 -36.13 -18.99 19.44
C LYS A 167 -36.95 -20.25 19.72
N THR A 168 -36.42 -21.42 19.38
CA THR A 168 -37.07 -22.71 19.64
C THR A 168 -37.24 -22.97 21.14
N ARG A 169 -36.20 -22.71 21.94
CA ARG A 169 -36.26 -22.81 23.41
C ARG A 169 -37.28 -21.84 24.01
N TYR A 170 -37.27 -20.59 23.56
CA TYR A 170 -38.24 -19.58 23.99
C TYR A 170 -39.68 -20.00 23.68
N LEU A 171 -39.94 -20.48 22.45
CA LEU A 171 -41.27 -20.98 22.08
C LEU A 171 -41.69 -22.16 22.96
N LYS A 172 -40.81 -23.13 23.22
CA LYS A 172 -41.10 -24.25 24.14
C LYS A 172 -41.44 -23.77 25.56
N LEU A 173 -40.66 -22.84 26.11
CA LEU A 173 -40.93 -22.20 27.40
C LEU A 173 -42.30 -21.51 27.41
N ARG A 174 -42.62 -20.75 26.36
CA ARG A 174 -43.90 -20.05 26.21
C ARG A 174 -45.10 -20.99 26.09
N HIS A 175 -44.90 -22.23 25.64
CA HIS A 175 -46.00 -23.21 25.52
C HIS A 175 -46.21 -24.01 26.82
N SER A 176 -45.23 -24.03 27.73
CA SER A 176 -45.34 -24.66 29.05
C SER A 176 -46.12 -23.79 30.05
N LYS A 177 -46.92 -24.42 30.93
CA LYS A 177 -47.67 -23.70 32.00
C LYS A 177 -46.73 -22.94 32.95
N LEU A 178 -45.64 -23.57 33.40
CA LEU A 178 -44.65 -22.94 34.28
C LEU A 178 -43.79 -21.92 33.52
N GLY A 179 -43.42 -22.22 32.28
CA GLY A 179 -42.62 -21.31 31.45
C GLY A 179 -43.35 -20.01 31.07
N LYS A 180 -44.68 -20.05 30.88
CA LYS A 180 -45.51 -18.83 30.72
C LYS A 180 -45.43 -17.89 31.92
N ILE A 181 -45.40 -18.43 33.13
CA ILE A 181 -45.31 -17.64 34.36
C ILE A 181 -43.92 -17.01 34.47
N GLN A 182 -42.86 -17.78 34.18
CA GLN A 182 -41.48 -17.30 34.19
C GLN A 182 -41.23 -16.18 33.15
N ILE A 183 -41.73 -16.33 31.92
CA ILE A 183 -41.60 -15.30 30.88
C ILE A 183 -42.33 -14.02 31.31
N LYS A 184 -43.58 -14.11 31.80
CA LYS A 184 -44.33 -12.94 32.28
C LYS A 184 -43.64 -12.22 33.45
N LEU A 185 -42.97 -12.96 34.33
CA LEU A 185 -42.20 -12.37 35.43
C LEU A 185 -40.95 -11.64 34.93
N TRP A 186 -40.29 -12.17 33.90
CA TRP A 186 -39.11 -11.56 33.30
C TRP A 186 -39.45 -10.31 32.47
N GLU A 187 -40.48 -10.37 31.63
CA GLU A 187 -41.00 -9.24 30.83
C GLU A 187 -41.52 -8.08 31.71
N ARG A 188 -41.86 -8.32 32.98
CA ARG A 188 -42.25 -7.27 33.95
C ARG A 188 -41.06 -6.62 34.67
N ARG A 189 -39.88 -7.23 34.61
CA ARG A 189 -38.65 -6.75 35.28
C ARG A 189 -37.65 -6.10 34.31
N SER A 190 -37.85 -6.30 33.01
CA SER A 190 -37.12 -5.63 31.93
C SER A 190 -37.90 -4.41 31.47
#